data_AF-A0A938JVU1-F1
#
_entry.id   AF-A0A938JVU1-F1
#
_cell.length_a   1.000
_cell.length_b   1.000
_cell.length_c   1.000
_cell.angle_alpha   90.00
_cell.angle_beta   90.00
_cell.angle_gamma   90.00
#
_symmetry.space_group_name_H-M   'P 1'
#
loop_
_entity.id
_entity.type
_entity.pdbx_description
1 polymer ?
#
loop_
_entity_poly.entity_id
_entity_poly.type
_entity_poly.pdbx_seq_one_letter_code
_entity_poly.pdbx_strand_id
1 'polypeptide(L)'
;MSTATLRRGLIRGVRLYPILAVGVLVLAHFLGAFSKSENPLISRSLVLNSLYAFVGLVPLLFITGFVFVGARSDHAMVQSQRNRKKLITSDPFLLPSEAMVGYKLALITNRPPMLTGLTGETYYADDHARCDIKEEHIPPIADCDCGFYAYREYRDAKFELTLNPGAFLIDVELYGMGFVYTKGYRAEVQQVNKLSLPRRCMNCHLLPAHTFVAKYKLGYYANTFWQWKFCCTLCSSVTKNENKMTVEDMKNALSVPLHH
;
A
#
# COMPACT_ATOMS: atom_id res chain seq x y z
N MET A 1 -1.82 -21.37 -9.46
CA MET A 1 -2.03 -19.89 -9.43
C MET A 1 -1.64 -19.38 -8.05
N SER A 2 -0.76 -18.38 -7.91
CA SER A 2 -0.38 -17.87 -6.59
C SER A 2 -1.52 -17.08 -5.93
N THR A 3 -1.61 -17.12 -4.60
CA THR A 3 -2.61 -16.38 -3.81
C THR A 3 -2.56 -14.88 -4.10
N ALA A 4 -1.36 -14.35 -4.34
CA ALA A 4 -1.15 -12.96 -4.75
C ALA A 4 -1.80 -12.63 -6.11
N THR A 5 -1.71 -13.52 -7.11
CA THR A 5 -2.33 -13.31 -8.41
C THR A 5 -3.86 -13.35 -8.33
N LEU A 6 -4.41 -14.25 -7.50
CA LEU A 6 -5.86 -14.39 -7.29
C LEU A 6 -6.44 -13.16 -6.55
N ARG A 7 -5.74 -12.68 -5.51
CA ARG A 7 -6.07 -11.44 -4.79
C ARG A 7 -6.08 -10.21 -5.71
N ARG A 8 -5.06 -10.08 -6.58
CA ARG A 8 -4.98 -8.98 -7.57
C ARG A 8 -6.16 -9.01 -8.55
N GLY A 9 -6.57 -10.20 -9.00
CA GLY A 9 -7.74 -10.39 -9.86
C GLY A 9 -9.03 -9.91 -9.20
N LEU A 10 -9.27 -10.31 -7.95
CA LEU A 10 -10.42 -9.85 -7.15
C LEU A 10 -10.48 -8.34 -7.00
N ILE A 11 -9.35 -7.70 -6.64
CA ILE A 11 -9.28 -6.23 -6.47
C ILE A 11 -9.58 -5.49 -7.79
N ARG A 12 -9.05 -5.99 -8.92
CA ARG A 12 -9.39 -5.42 -10.23
C ARG A 12 -10.88 -5.54 -10.53
N GLY A 13 -11.47 -6.71 -10.26
CA GLY A 13 -12.91 -6.95 -10.40
C GLY A 13 -13.75 -5.98 -9.57
N VAL A 14 -13.40 -5.77 -8.29
CA VAL A 14 -14.09 -4.79 -7.42
C VAL A 14 -13.99 -3.37 -7.96
N ARG A 15 -12.84 -2.97 -8.52
CA ARG A 15 -12.69 -1.62 -9.10
C ARG A 15 -13.52 -1.42 -10.37
N LEU A 16 -13.77 -2.49 -11.12
CA LEU A 16 -14.61 -2.48 -12.33
C LEU A 16 -16.11 -2.57 -12.00
N TYR A 17 -16.46 -3.14 -10.84
CA TYR A 17 -17.86 -3.34 -10.44
C TYR A 17 -18.73 -2.08 -10.49
N PRO A 18 -18.32 -0.90 -9.99
CA PRO A 18 -19.14 0.31 -10.08
C PRO A 18 -19.50 0.68 -11.52
N ILE A 19 -18.56 0.52 -12.45
CA ILE A 19 -18.78 0.83 -13.88
C ILE A 19 -19.77 -0.17 -14.47
N LEU A 20 -19.60 -1.46 -14.18
CA LEU A 20 -20.52 -2.52 -14.61
C LEU A 20 -21.92 -2.33 -14.02
N ALA A 21 -22.03 -1.99 -12.73
CA ALA A 21 -23.29 -1.77 -12.05
C ALA A 21 -24.08 -0.60 -12.66
N VAL A 22 -23.39 0.51 -12.98
CA VAL A 22 -24.00 1.64 -13.71
C VAL A 22 -24.47 1.20 -15.10
N GLY A 23 -23.64 0.44 -15.83
CA GLY A 23 -24.02 -0.11 -17.13
C GLY A 23 -25.28 -0.98 -17.08
N VAL A 24 -25.36 -1.88 -16.09
CA VAL A 24 -26.54 -2.74 -15.86
C VAL A 24 -27.77 -1.92 -15.47
N LEU A 25 -27.61 -0.87 -14.65
CA LEU A 25 -28.69 0.06 -14.30
C LEU A 25 -29.25 0.80 -15.51
N VAL A 26 -28.38 1.30 -16.38
CA VAL A 26 -28.76 1.97 -17.64
C VAL A 26 -29.50 0.99 -18.54
N LEU A 27 -29.00 -0.23 -18.67
CA LEU A 27 -29.65 -1.27 -19.48
C LEU A 27 -31.04 -1.63 -18.93
N ALA A 28 -31.18 -1.79 -17.61
CA ALA A 28 -32.46 -2.04 -16.96
C ALA A 28 -33.46 -0.88 -17.16
N HIS A 29 -32.97 0.36 -17.18
CA HIS A 29 -33.80 1.53 -17.50
C HIS A 29 -34.35 1.47 -18.92
N PHE A 30 -33.50 1.19 -19.93
CA PHE A 30 -33.92 1.04 -21.32
C PHE A 30 -34.88 -0.13 -21.54
N LEU A 31 -34.72 -1.22 -20.79
CA LEU A 31 -35.63 -2.37 -20.82
C LEU A 31 -36.96 -2.14 -20.09
N GLY A 32 -37.21 -0.92 -19.60
CA GLY A 32 -38.49 -0.55 -19.01
C GLY A 32 -38.69 -1.02 -17.57
N ALA A 33 -37.62 -1.36 -16.83
CA ALA A 33 -37.72 -1.75 -15.41
C ALA A 33 -38.47 -0.70 -14.55
N PHE A 34 -38.35 0.56 -14.93
CA PHE A 34 -38.95 1.71 -14.25
C PHE A 34 -40.12 2.35 -15.02
N SER A 35 -40.52 1.79 -16.17
CA SER A 35 -41.61 2.31 -16.99
C SER A 35 -42.95 1.65 -16.63
N LYS A 36 -44.05 2.41 -16.76
CA LYS A 36 -45.44 1.94 -16.64
C LYS A 36 -46.07 1.65 -18.02
N SER A 37 -45.30 1.17 -18.99
CA SER A 37 -45.85 0.86 -20.32
C SER A 37 -46.78 -0.34 -20.25
N GLU A 38 -47.93 -0.27 -20.92
CA GLU A 38 -48.97 -1.31 -20.91
C GLU A 38 -48.54 -2.60 -21.64
N ASN A 39 -47.57 -2.55 -22.56
CA ASN A 39 -47.05 -3.70 -23.32
C ASN A 39 -45.51 -3.70 -23.42
N PRO A 40 -44.78 -4.14 -22.38
CA PRO A 40 -43.33 -4.21 -22.43
C PRO A 40 -42.83 -5.45 -23.19
N LEU A 41 -41.76 -5.30 -23.98
CA LEU A 41 -41.08 -6.40 -24.69
C LEU A 41 -40.50 -7.47 -23.73
N ILE A 42 -40.12 -7.07 -22.51
CA ILE A 42 -39.62 -7.95 -21.46
C ILE A 42 -40.42 -7.68 -20.20
N SER A 43 -40.85 -8.72 -19.49
CA SER A 43 -41.62 -8.56 -18.26
C SER A 43 -40.83 -7.78 -17.21
N ARG A 44 -41.46 -6.74 -16.66
CA ARG A 44 -40.84 -5.85 -15.66
C ARG A 44 -40.34 -6.62 -14.43
N SER A 45 -41.06 -7.65 -14.01
CA SER A 45 -40.68 -8.53 -12.90
C SER A 45 -39.37 -9.27 -13.18
N LEU A 46 -39.16 -9.76 -14.41
CA LEU A 46 -37.93 -10.43 -14.80
C LEU A 46 -36.72 -9.47 -14.74
N VAL A 47 -36.87 -8.24 -15.24
CA VAL A 47 -35.79 -7.24 -15.23
C VAL A 47 -35.44 -6.81 -13.81
N LEU A 48 -36.44 -6.56 -12.95
CA LEU A 48 -36.24 -6.21 -11.55
C LEU A 48 -35.61 -7.36 -10.75
N ASN A 49 -36.10 -8.59 -10.92
CA ASN A 49 -35.54 -9.77 -10.25
C ASN A 49 -34.07 -10.00 -10.65
N SER A 50 -33.75 -9.80 -11.93
CA SER A 50 -32.36 -9.90 -12.43
C SER A 50 -31.46 -8.81 -11.84
N LEU A 51 -31.97 -7.57 -11.72
CA LEU A 51 -31.26 -6.45 -11.09
C LEU A 51 -30.99 -6.74 -9.61
N TYR A 52 -32.00 -7.20 -8.86
CA TYR A 52 -31.84 -7.56 -7.45
C TYR A 52 -30.88 -8.73 -7.28
N ALA A 53 -30.95 -9.76 -8.13
CA ALA A 53 -30.00 -10.86 -8.13
C ALA A 53 -28.58 -10.37 -8.38
N PHE A 54 -28.36 -9.48 -9.35
CA PHE A 54 -27.04 -8.90 -9.63
C PHE A 54 -26.49 -8.11 -8.43
N VAL A 55 -27.28 -7.20 -7.87
CA VAL A 55 -26.87 -6.35 -6.73
C VAL A 55 -26.64 -7.17 -5.46
N GLY A 56 -27.36 -8.28 -5.26
CA GLY A 56 -27.19 -9.15 -4.10
C GLY A 56 -26.05 -10.17 -4.25
N LEU A 57 -26.02 -10.94 -5.34
CA LEU A 57 -25.08 -12.05 -5.52
C LEU A 57 -23.66 -11.57 -5.80
N VAL A 58 -23.48 -10.53 -6.62
CA VAL A 58 -22.14 -10.12 -7.07
C VAL A 58 -21.27 -9.64 -5.90
N PRO A 59 -21.75 -8.74 -5.00
CA PRO A 59 -20.98 -8.39 -3.79
C PRO A 59 -20.70 -9.59 -2.90
N LEU A 60 -21.65 -10.53 -2.77
CA LEU A 60 -21.50 -11.72 -1.93
C LEU A 60 -20.42 -12.67 -2.48
N LEU A 61 -20.32 -12.80 -3.81
CA LEU A 61 -19.22 -13.50 -4.49
C LEU A 61 -17.86 -12.82 -4.27
N PHE A 62 -17.81 -11.49 -4.28
CA PHE A 62 -16.58 -10.78 -3.95
C PHE A 62 -16.16 -11.01 -2.50
N ILE A 63 -17.08 -10.88 -1.55
CA ILE A 63 -16.82 -11.10 -0.12
C ILE A 63 -16.30 -12.52 0.12
N THR A 64 -17.01 -13.53 -0.40
CA THR A 64 -16.58 -14.95 -0.29
C THR A 64 -15.22 -15.18 -0.95
N GLY A 65 -14.95 -14.57 -2.11
CA GLY A 65 -13.64 -14.60 -2.76
C GLY A 65 -12.53 -14.01 -1.88
N PHE A 66 -12.75 -12.87 -1.23
CA PHE A 66 -11.79 -12.27 -0.30
C PHE A 66 -11.58 -13.12 0.95
N VAL A 67 -12.65 -13.68 1.53
CA VAL A 67 -12.55 -14.59 2.68
C VAL A 67 -11.73 -15.82 2.32
N PHE A 68 -11.98 -16.43 1.16
CA PHE A 68 -11.23 -17.60 0.71
C PHE A 68 -9.74 -17.30 0.47
N VAL A 69 -9.44 -16.16 -0.17
CA VAL A 69 -8.06 -15.71 -0.37
C VAL A 69 -7.37 -15.41 0.96
N GLY A 70 -8.08 -14.77 1.90
CA GLY A 70 -7.61 -14.48 3.25
C GLY A 70 -7.29 -15.77 4.02
N ALA A 71 -8.24 -16.70 4.07
CA ALA A 71 -8.04 -18.00 4.72
C ALA A 71 -6.85 -18.76 4.12
N ARG A 72 -6.68 -18.73 2.79
CA ARG A 72 -5.55 -19.40 2.13
C ARG A 72 -4.22 -18.70 2.39
N SER A 73 -4.19 -17.36 2.49
CA SER A 73 -2.99 -16.65 2.93
C SER A 73 -2.66 -16.95 4.38
N ASP A 74 -3.66 -17.03 5.25
CA ASP A 74 -3.48 -17.34 6.67
C ASP A 74 -2.96 -18.77 6.86
N HIS A 75 -3.52 -19.74 6.12
CA HIS A 75 -2.98 -21.11 6.09
C HIS A 75 -1.54 -21.16 5.56
N ALA A 76 -1.21 -20.39 4.52
CA ALA A 76 0.17 -20.29 4.04
C ALA A 76 1.09 -19.61 5.07
N MET A 77 0.60 -18.65 5.85
CA MET A 77 1.32 -18.02 6.95
C MET A 77 1.51 -18.97 8.12
N VAL A 78 0.49 -19.72 8.54
CA VAL A 78 0.59 -20.76 9.57
C VAL A 78 1.52 -21.88 9.13
N GLN A 79 1.50 -22.26 7.85
CA GLN A 79 2.42 -23.26 7.31
C GLN A 79 3.85 -22.72 7.22
N SER A 80 4.05 -21.44 6.88
CA SER A 80 5.39 -20.81 6.91
C SER A 80 5.89 -20.64 8.35
N GLN A 81 5.04 -20.32 9.32
CA GLN A 81 5.36 -20.30 10.76
C GLN A 81 5.67 -21.70 11.31
N ARG A 82 4.95 -22.74 10.86
CA ARG A 82 5.31 -24.13 11.18
C ARG A 82 6.64 -24.54 10.55
N ASN A 83 6.94 -24.04 9.35
CA ASN A 83 8.27 -24.16 8.75
C ASN A 83 9.32 -23.25 9.40
N ARG A 84 8.95 -22.17 10.12
CA ARG A 84 9.88 -21.39 10.97
C ARG A 84 10.44 -22.22 12.12
N LYS A 85 9.67 -23.16 12.67
CA LYS A 85 10.21 -24.17 13.62
C LYS A 85 11.23 -25.12 12.96
N LYS A 86 11.32 -25.11 11.63
CA LYS A 86 12.32 -25.81 10.80
C LYS A 86 13.27 -24.84 10.08
N LEU A 87 13.34 -23.56 10.49
CA LEU A 87 14.49 -22.74 10.14
C LEU A 87 15.68 -23.34 10.89
N ILE A 88 16.45 -24.14 10.16
CA ILE A 88 17.83 -24.39 10.49
C ILE A 88 18.43 -22.99 10.47
N THR A 89 18.77 -22.50 11.67
CA THR A 89 19.45 -21.24 11.92
C THR A 89 18.56 -20.04 12.24
N SER A 90 18.22 -19.94 13.53
CA SER A 90 17.76 -18.74 14.23
C SER A 90 18.86 -17.70 14.47
N ASP A 91 20.08 -17.98 14.00
CA ASP A 91 21.24 -17.14 14.21
C ASP A 91 21.43 -16.18 13.02
N PRO A 92 21.25 -14.87 13.20
CA PRO A 92 21.45 -13.89 12.14
C PRO A 92 22.88 -13.87 11.58
N PHE A 93 23.89 -14.40 12.28
CA PHE A 93 25.29 -14.44 11.84
C PHE A 93 25.63 -15.57 10.86
N LEU A 94 24.74 -16.54 10.70
CA LEU A 94 24.96 -17.73 9.87
C LEU A 94 24.19 -17.67 8.54
N LEU A 95 23.59 -16.54 8.22
CA LEU A 95 22.88 -16.31 6.97
C LEU A 95 23.87 -15.95 5.85
N PRO A 96 23.67 -16.45 4.62
CA PRO A 96 24.54 -16.09 3.50
C PRO A 96 24.51 -14.57 3.31
N SER A 97 25.68 -13.94 3.23
CA SER A 97 25.80 -12.50 2.95
C SER A 97 25.42 -12.21 1.50
N GLU A 98 24.12 -12.22 1.20
CA GLU A 98 23.59 -11.64 -0.02
C GLU A 98 23.40 -10.13 0.21
N ALA A 99 23.69 -9.31 -0.79
CA ALA A 99 23.35 -7.90 -0.74
C ALA A 99 21.82 -7.78 -0.63
N MET A 100 21.33 -7.39 0.55
CA MET A 100 19.90 -7.28 0.85
C MET A 100 19.33 -5.98 0.26
N VAL A 101 19.26 -5.91 -1.07
CA VAL A 101 18.59 -4.82 -1.79
C VAL A 101 17.10 -5.10 -1.85
N GLY A 102 16.29 -4.10 -1.53
CA GLY A 102 14.84 -4.24 -1.55
C GLY A 102 14.10 -2.93 -1.77
N TYR A 103 12.77 -3.04 -1.67
CA TYR A 103 11.83 -1.96 -1.91
C TYR A 103 10.92 -1.81 -0.70
N LYS A 104 10.75 -0.60 -0.19
CA LYS A 104 9.81 -0.33 0.91
C LYS A 104 8.94 0.88 0.63
N LEU A 105 7.90 1.02 1.45
CA LEU A 105 7.01 2.16 1.40
C LEU A 105 7.32 3.08 2.57
N ALA A 106 7.36 4.37 2.30
CA ALA A 106 7.54 5.39 3.32
C ALA A 106 6.50 6.49 3.13
N LEU A 107 5.97 7.00 4.24
CA LEU A 107 5.37 8.33 4.24
C LEU A 107 6.49 9.35 4.39
N ILE A 108 6.24 10.58 3.92
CA ILE A 108 7.05 11.73 4.31
C ILE A 108 6.18 12.54 5.26
N THR A 109 6.62 12.67 6.52
CA THR A 109 5.87 13.36 7.57
C THR A 109 6.68 14.47 8.22
N ASN A 110 6.10 15.18 9.19
CA ASN A 110 6.73 16.24 9.98
C ASN A 110 7.16 17.49 9.20
N ARG A 111 7.54 18.52 9.95
CA ARG A 111 8.15 19.76 9.45
C ARG A 111 9.29 20.12 10.41
N PRO A 112 10.57 19.91 10.05
CA PRO A 112 11.11 19.50 8.74
C PRO A 112 10.69 18.07 8.31
N PRO A 113 10.70 17.76 7.00
CA PRO A 113 10.23 16.47 6.49
C PRO A 113 11.16 15.33 6.93
N MET A 114 10.55 14.20 7.33
CA MET A 114 11.23 12.97 7.69
C MET A 114 10.57 11.77 7.02
N LEU A 115 11.33 10.70 6.80
CA LEU A 115 10.75 9.42 6.37
C LEU A 115 10.04 8.77 7.54
N THR A 116 8.92 8.10 7.26
CA THR A 116 8.11 7.43 8.27
C THR A 116 7.60 6.11 7.74
N GLY A 117 7.74 5.06 8.54
CA GLY A 117 7.19 3.75 8.24
C GLY A 117 5.67 3.78 8.19
N LEU A 118 5.07 2.78 7.57
CA LEU A 118 3.61 2.63 7.57
C LEU A 118 3.05 2.39 8.99
N THR A 119 3.89 1.91 9.91
CA THR A 119 3.60 1.71 11.33
C THR A 119 3.70 3.00 12.16
N GLY A 120 4.23 4.09 11.60
CA GLY A 120 4.28 5.41 12.24
C GLY A 120 5.65 5.83 12.78
N GLU A 121 6.63 4.94 12.79
CA GLU A 121 7.99 5.24 13.24
C GLU A 121 8.72 6.13 12.23
N THR A 122 9.29 7.24 12.71
CA THR A 122 10.12 8.15 11.91
C THR A 122 11.57 7.71 11.93
N TYR A 123 12.26 7.82 10.80
CA TYR A 123 13.66 7.39 10.67
C TYR A 123 14.41 8.26 9.64
N TYR A 124 15.73 8.21 9.69
CA TYR A 124 16.61 8.84 8.71
C TYR A 124 16.89 7.94 7.50
N ALA A 125 17.43 8.52 6.43
CA ALA A 125 17.77 7.79 5.21
C ALA A 125 18.79 6.67 5.49
N ASP A 126 19.76 6.94 6.35
CA ASP A 126 20.69 5.98 6.93
C ASP A 126 20.38 5.89 8.42
N ASP A 127 19.99 4.71 8.90
CA ASP A 127 19.53 4.55 10.28
C ASP A 127 19.66 3.11 10.78
N HIS A 128 19.64 2.97 12.10
CA HIS A 128 19.64 1.70 12.83
C HIS A 128 18.27 1.45 13.47
N ALA A 129 17.77 0.24 13.32
CA ALA A 129 16.52 -0.17 13.90
C ALA A 129 16.63 -0.20 15.43
N ARG A 130 15.54 0.21 16.09
CA ARG A 130 15.41 0.19 17.55
C ARG A 130 14.17 -0.61 17.93
N CYS A 131 14.17 -1.18 19.12
CA CYS A 131 13.04 -1.93 19.64
C CYS A 131 12.42 -1.19 20.82
N ASP A 132 11.21 -0.64 20.62
CA ASP A 132 10.51 0.09 21.68
C ASP A 132 9.85 -0.84 22.72
N ILE A 133 9.77 -2.15 22.43
CA ILE A 133 9.14 -3.13 23.32
C ILE A 133 10.14 -3.70 24.33
N LYS A 134 11.38 -3.95 23.90
CA LYS A 134 12.45 -4.55 24.70
C LYS A 134 13.79 -3.94 24.29
N GLU A 135 14.28 -3.02 25.10
CA GLU A 135 15.57 -2.33 24.88
C GLU A 135 16.77 -3.30 24.88
N GLU A 136 16.65 -4.43 25.59
CA GLU A 136 17.75 -5.40 25.74
C GLU A 136 18.06 -6.20 24.48
N HIS A 137 17.15 -6.27 23.50
CA HIS A 137 17.40 -7.06 22.31
C HIS A 137 17.81 -6.19 21.12
N ILE A 138 18.90 -6.59 20.47
CA ILE A 138 19.43 -5.97 19.24
C ILE A 138 18.55 -6.37 18.06
N PRO A 139 17.88 -5.43 17.36
CA PRO A 139 17.10 -5.74 16.17
C PRO A 139 17.97 -6.28 15.02
N PRO A 140 17.44 -7.11 14.12
CA PRO A 140 16.07 -7.62 14.06
C PRO A 140 15.92 -8.98 14.77
N ILE A 141 14.72 -9.26 15.30
CA ILE A 141 14.40 -10.54 15.96
C ILE A 141 13.24 -11.19 15.24
N ALA A 142 13.31 -12.51 15.01
CA ALA A 142 12.28 -13.25 14.27
C ALA A 142 10.87 -13.17 14.87
N ASP A 143 10.78 -13.05 16.20
CA ASP A 143 9.54 -13.01 16.98
C ASP A 143 9.19 -11.59 17.49
N CYS A 144 9.87 -10.56 16.96
CA CYS A 144 9.55 -9.16 17.21
C CYS A 144 9.32 -8.44 15.89
N ASP A 145 8.60 -7.31 15.90
CA ASP A 145 8.42 -6.47 14.73
C ASP A 145 9.51 -5.41 14.55
N CYS A 146 10.52 -5.39 15.42
CA CYS A 146 11.70 -4.54 15.29
C CYS A 146 12.55 -4.92 14.05
N GLY A 147 13.21 -3.93 13.48
CA GLY A 147 14.03 -4.09 12.27
C GLY A 147 13.39 -3.45 11.04
N PHE A 148 14.24 -2.96 10.14
CA PHE A 148 13.78 -2.42 8.86
C PHE A 148 13.37 -3.54 7.92
N TYR A 149 12.14 -3.46 7.42
CA TYR A 149 11.61 -4.41 6.46
C TYR A 149 11.59 -3.83 5.04
N ALA A 150 12.06 -4.62 4.07
CA ALA A 150 11.95 -4.30 2.65
C ALA A 150 11.48 -5.52 1.85
N TYR A 151 10.58 -5.30 0.89
CA TYR A 151 10.19 -6.33 -0.06
C TYR A 151 11.36 -6.66 -0.99
N ARG A 152 11.57 -7.94 -1.28
CA ARG A 152 12.57 -8.36 -2.26
C ARG A 152 12.18 -7.98 -3.68
N GLU A 153 10.90 -8.09 -3.99
CA GLU A 153 10.37 -7.88 -5.34
C GLU A 153 9.69 -6.52 -5.48
N TYR A 154 10.13 -5.72 -6.46
CA TYR A 154 9.52 -4.43 -6.81
C TYR A 154 8.00 -4.53 -7.03
N ARG A 155 7.55 -5.63 -7.65
CA ARG A 155 6.13 -5.84 -7.96
C ARG A 155 5.26 -5.96 -6.71
N ASP A 156 5.80 -6.51 -5.63
CA ASP A 156 5.05 -6.69 -4.38
C ASP A 156 4.96 -5.37 -3.61
N ALA A 157 6.06 -4.62 -3.53
CA ALA A 157 6.03 -3.27 -2.98
C ALA A 157 5.10 -2.34 -3.77
N LYS A 158 5.11 -2.42 -5.11
CA LYS A 158 4.21 -1.63 -5.97
C LYS A 158 2.74 -2.00 -5.76
N PHE A 159 2.44 -3.26 -5.46
CA PHE A 159 1.08 -3.67 -5.11
C PHE A 159 0.68 -3.06 -3.76
N GLU A 160 1.55 -3.14 -2.75
CA GLU A 160 1.31 -2.55 -1.43
C GLU A 160 1.08 -1.03 -1.50
N LEU A 161 1.75 -0.35 -2.44
CA LEU A 161 1.56 1.08 -2.69
C LEU A 161 0.12 1.41 -3.12
N THR A 162 -0.56 0.49 -3.79
CA THR A 162 -1.96 0.68 -4.18
C THR A 162 -2.94 0.58 -3.02
N LEU A 163 -2.51 0.02 -1.89
CA LEU A 163 -3.28 -0.10 -0.64
C LEU A 163 -3.00 1.07 0.31
N ASN A 164 -1.87 1.76 0.15
CA ASN A 164 -1.39 2.82 1.04
C ASN A 164 -1.28 4.17 0.30
N PRO A 165 -2.41 4.85 0.01
CA PRO A 165 -2.40 6.11 -0.72
C PRO A 165 -1.71 7.22 0.07
N GLY A 166 -0.76 7.91 -0.57
CA GLY A 166 0.05 8.94 0.09
C GLY A 166 1.43 8.44 0.54
N ALA A 167 1.71 7.14 0.42
CA ALA A 167 3.07 6.62 0.57
C ALA A 167 3.88 6.81 -0.71
N PHE A 168 5.20 6.78 -0.55
CA PHE A 168 6.20 6.79 -1.59
C PHE A 168 6.88 5.43 -1.61
N LEU A 169 7.26 4.99 -2.81
CA LEU A 169 8.08 3.79 -2.98
C LEU A 169 9.54 4.21 -2.92
N ILE A 170 10.32 3.51 -2.12
CA ILE A 170 11.75 3.77 -1.98
C ILE A 170 12.55 2.49 -2.14
N ASP A 171 13.74 2.65 -2.71
CA ASP A 171 14.71 1.59 -2.93
C ASP A 171 15.73 1.66 -1.80
N VAL A 172 16.00 0.53 -1.17
CA VAL A 172 16.83 0.46 0.03
C VAL A 172 17.85 -0.66 -0.07
N GLU A 173 19.00 -0.42 0.53
CA GLU A 173 19.94 -1.44 0.93
C GLU A 173 19.80 -1.69 2.42
N LEU A 174 19.86 -2.96 2.79
CA LEU A 174 19.78 -3.40 4.16
C LEU A 174 21.10 -4.06 4.53
N TYR A 175 21.59 -3.76 5.74
CA TYR A 175 22.91 -4.14 6.21
C TYR A 175 22.88 -4.67 7.65
N GLY A 176 24.02 -5.21 8.08
CA GLY A 176 24.20 -5.75 9.41
C GLY A 176 23.51 -7.11 9.58
N MET A 177 23.00 -7.36 10.78
CA MET A 177 22.22 -8.57 11.05
C MET A 177 20.88 -8.48 10.32
N GLY A 178 20.52 -9.50 9.54
CA GLY A 178 19.24 -9.53 8.85
C GLY A 178 18.87 -10.91 8.37
N PHE A 179 17.58 -11.14 8.16
CA PHE A 179 17.03 -12.42 7.71
C PHE A 179 15.95 -12.28 6.65
N VAL A 180 15.77 -13.34 5.88
CA VAL A 180 14.67 -13.45 4.92
C VAL A 180 13.35 -13.56 5.68
N TYR A 181 12.42 -12.66 5.37
CA TYR A 181 11.13 -12.57 6.04
C TYR A 181 9.99 -12.55 5.03
N THR A 182 9.08 -13.54 5.08
CA THR A 182 7.83 -13.70 4.31
C THR A 182 7.86 -13.35 2.81
N LYS A 183 8.09 -12.08 2.42
CA LYS A 183 8.17 -11.55 1.04
C LYS A 183 9.41 -10.68 0.78
N GLY A 184 10.40 -10.69 1.66
CA GLY A 184 11.48 -9.72 1.67
C GLY A 184 12.57 -10.01 2.69
N TYR A 185 13.20 -8.96 3.15
CA TYR A 185 14.28 -8.98 4.13
C TYR A 185 13.89 -8.13 5.32
N ARG A 186 14.41 -8.49 6.49
CA ARG A 186 14.37 -7.65 7.68
C ARG A 186 15.79 -7.52 8.22
N ALA A 187 16.26 -6.31 8.47
CA ALA A 187 17.63 -6.05 8.89
C ALA A 187 17.72 -4.99 9.98
N GLU A 188 18.88 -4.93 10.61
CA GLU A 188 19.23 -3.96 11.65
C GLU A 188 19.43 -2.57 11.05
N VAL A 189 20.14 -2.47 9.94
CA VAL A 189 20.56 -1.20 9.35
C VAL A 189 19.93 -1.05 7.98
N GLN A 190 19.61 0.18 7.62
CA GLN A 190 19.16 0.52 6.28
C GLN A 190 19.90 1.72 5.72
N GLN A 191 19.97 1.75 4.39
CA GLN A 191 20.30 2.93 3.62
C GLN A 191 19.26 3.13 2.52
N VAL A 192 18.68 4.33 2.45
CA VAL A 192 17.72 4.70 1.41
C VAL A 192 18.47 5.29 0.23
N ASN A 193 18.52 4.52 -0.86
CA ASN A 193 19.26 4.89 -2.05
C ASN A 193 18.45 5.81 -2.98
N LYS A 194 17.13 5.61 -3.01
CA LYS A 194 16.27 6.34 -3.94
C LYS A 194 14.83 6.41 -3.47
N LEU A 195 14.17 7.53 -3.76
CA LEU A 195 12.72 7.70 -3.65
C LEU A 195 12.08 7.92 -5.01
N SER A 196 11.09 7.09 -5.33
CA SER A 196 10.33 7.15 -6.57
C SER A 196 9.12 8.09 -6.44
N LEU A 197 9.16 9.19 -7.19
CA LEU A 197 8.10 10.18 -7.32
C LEU A 197 6.98 9.64 -8.22
N PRO A 198 5.72 9.77 -7.82
CA PRO A 198 4.61 9.40 -8.68
C PRO A 198 4.52 10.35 -9.86
N ARG A 199 4.32 9.81 -11.07
CA ARG A 199 4.10 10.62 -12.28
C ARG A 199 2.82 11.45 -12.22
N ARG A 200 1.80 10.98 -11.49
CA ARG A 200 0.51 11.63 -11.33
C ARG A 200 0.33 12.15 -9.91
N CYS A 201 -0.42 13.24 -9.78
CA CYS A 201 -0.77 13.88 -8.53
C CYS A 201 -1.35 12.88 -7.53
N MET A 202 -0.82 12.86 -6.31
CA MET A 202 -1.32 12.00 -5.23
C MET A 202 -2.67 12.45 -4.65
N ASN A 203 -3.19 13.59 -5.10
CA ASN A 203 -4.48 14.12 -4.68
C ASN A 203 -5.59 13.87 -5.71
N CYS A 204 -5.38 14.24 -6.98
CA CYS A 204 -6.38 14.04 -8.04
C CYS A 204 -6.14 12.80 -8.90
N HIS A 205 -4.95 12.18 -8.85
CA HIS A 205 -4.57 11.01 -9.64
C HIS A 205 -4.63 11.16 -11.17
N LEU A 206 -4.82 12.39 -11.67
CA LEU A 206 -5.01 12.71 -13.08
C LEU A 206 -3.81 13.47 -13.67
N LEU A 207 -3.49 14.63 -13.09
CA LEU A 207 -2.50 15.56 -13.64
C LEU A 207 -1.07 15.24 -13.21
N PRO A 208 -0.04 15.65 -13.98
CA PRO A 208 1.36 15.48 -13.61
C PRO A 208 1.71 16.18 -12.30
N ALA A 209 2.44 15.48 -11.42
CA ALA A 209 2.89 16.02 -10.14
C ALA A 209 4.27 16.69 -10.25
N HIS A 210 4.49 17.77 -9.50
CA HIS A 210 5.75 18.54 -9.53
C HIS A 210 6.08 19.27 -8.22
N THR A 211 5.15 19.38 -7.27
CA THR A 211 5.40 20.11 -6.01
C THR A 211 4.98 19.28 -4.81
N PHE A 212 5.81 19.29 -3.77
CA PHE A 212 5.45 18.72 -2.48
C PHE A 212 4.56 19.67 -1.71
N VAL A 213 3.51 19.13 -1.12
CA VAL A 213 2.53 19.87 -0.32
C VAL A 213 2.34 19.18 1.02
N ALA A 214 2.57 19.91 2.11
CA ALA A 214 2.27 19.47 3.45
C ALA A 214 0.77 19.63 3.72
N LYS A 215 0.12 18.55 4.16
CA LYS A 215 -1.25 18.57 4.66
C LYS A 215 -1.27 18.06 6.08
N TYR A 216 -2.02 18.74 6.93
CA TYR A 216 -2.27 18.29 8.28
C TYR A 216 -3.26 17.12 8.24
N LYS A 217 -2.92 16.00 8.90
CA LYS A 217 -3.78 14.83 9.01
C LYS A 217 -4.06 14.49 10.46
N LEU A 218 -5.30 14.07 10.72
CA LEU A 218 -5.68 13.39 11.94
C LEU A 218 -5.30 11.92 11.81
N GLY A 219 -4.43 11.44 12.69
CA GLY A 219 -4.14 10.01 12.83
C GLY A 219 -5.29 9.28 13.55
N TYR A 220 -5.24 7.95 13.50
CA TYR A 220 -6.29 7.10 14.07
C TYR A 220 -6.32 7.11 15.61
N TYR A 221 -5.20 7.43 16.27
CA TYR A 221 -5.05 7.44 17.73
C TYR A 221 -4.91 8.86 18.30
N ALA A 222 -5.69 9.82 17.80
CA ALA A 222 -5.65 11.24 18.20
C ALA A 222 -4.31 11.98 17.99
N ASN A 223 -3.29 11.31 17.46
CA ASN A 223 -2.05 11.95 17.05
C ASN A 223 -2.24 12.63 15.70
N THR A 224 -2.18 13.95 15.67
CA THR A 224 -2.17 14.73 14.45
C THR A 224 -0.74 14.87 13.94
N PHE A 225 -0.55 14.75 12.63
CA PHE A 225 0.78 14.88 12.02
C PHE A 225 0.70 15.56 10.65
N TRP A 226 1.80 16.20 10.28
CA TRP A 226 1.98 16.71 8.93
C TRP A 226 2.37 15.57 8.00
N GLN A 227 1.72 15.45 6.86
CA GLN A 227 2.11 14.53 5.80
C GLN A 227 2.33 15.30 4.50
N TRP A 228 3.46 15.04 3.86
CA TRP A 228 3.78 15.58 2.54
C TRP A 228 3.23 14.69 1.43
N LYS A 229 2.68 15.33 0.39
CA LYS A 229 2.19 14.67 -0.82
C LYS A 229 2.76 15.36 -2.05
N PHE A 230 3.02 14.59 -3.10
CA PHE A 230 3.45 15.13 -4.38
C PHE A 230 2.24 15.44 -5.28
N CYS A 231 2.04 16.72 -5.56
CA CYS A 231 0.82 17.26 -6.16
C CYS A 231 1.09 17.99 -7.49
N CYS A 232 0.04 18.15 -8.30
CA CYS A 232 0.03 19.01 -9.48
C CYS A 232 -0.28 20.47 -9.12
N THR A 233 -0.18 21.39 -10.08
CA THR A 233 -0.29 22.85 -9.89
C THR A 233 -1.66 23.22 -9.39
N LEU A 234 -2.70 22.59 -9.95
CA LEU A 234 -4.08 22.86 -9.56
C LEU A 234 -4.37 22.38 -8.14
N CYS A 235 -3.84 21.23 -7.73
CA CYS A 235 -4.04 20.73 -6.37
C CYS A 235 -3.16 21.46 -5.34
N SER A 236 -2.04 22.05 -5.77
CA SER A 236 -1.16 22.83 -4.90
C SER A 236 -1.54 24.30 -4.82
N SER A 237 -2.27 24.86 -5.80
CA SER A 237 -2.57 26.31 -5.88
C SER A 237 -3.22 26.86 -4.61
N VAL A 238 -4.19 26.13 -4.05
CA VAL A 238 -4.93 26.48 -2.83
C VAL A 238 -4.12 26.32 -1.54
N THR A 239 -2.91 25.76 -1.62
CA THR A 239 -2.05 25.57 -0.44
C THR A 239 -1.18 26.79 -0.21
N LYS A 240 -1.07 27.24 1.04
CA LYS A 240 -0.14 28.30 1.44
C LYS A 240 1.30 27.96 1.05
N ASN A 241 2.10 28.96 0.66
CA ASN A 241 3.48 28.76 0.22
C ASN A 241 4.39 28.14 1.28
N GLU A 242 4.16 28.48 2.56
CA GLU A 242 4.85 27.85 3.69
C GLU A 242 4.67 26.33 3.75
N ASN A 243 3.60 25.78 3.15
CA ASN A 243 3.30 24.35 3.11
C ASN A 243 3.68 23.70 1.77
N LYS A 244 4.46 24.40 0.94
CA LYS A 244 4.98 23.90 -0.32
C LYS A 244 6.49 23.71 -0.23
N MET A 245 6.99 22.74 -0.98
CA MET A 245 8.41 22.49 -1.09
C MET A 245 8.74 22.03 -2.51
N THR A 246 9.85 22.52 -3.07
CA THR A 246 10.33 22.09 -4.37
C THR A 246 10.89 20.66 -4.28
N VAL A 247 11.11 20.03 -5.43
CA VAL A 247 11.76 18.71 -5.48
C VAL A 247 13.17 18.78 -4.91
N GLU A 248 13.93 19.83 -5.22
CA GLU A 248 15.32 19.98 -4.75
C GLU A 248 15.39 20.24 -3.24
N ASP A 249 14.50 21.08 -2.70
CA ASP A 249 14.43 21.31 -1.26
C ASP A 249 14.07 20.03 -0.50
N MET A 250 13.13 19.24 -1.03
CA MET A 250 12.74 17.95 -0.44
C MET A 250 13.88 16.93 -0.49
N LYS A 251 14.60 16.87 -1.62
CA LYS A 251 15.79 16.01 -1.79
C LYS A 251 16.85 16.35 -0.74
N ASN A 252 17.13 17.65 -0.56
CA ASN A 252 18.10 18.12 0.42
C ASN A 252 17.65 17.84 1.85
N ALA A 253 16.38 18.09 2.17
CA ALA A 253 15.85 17.88 3.51
C ALA A 253 15.84 16.39 3.91
N LEU A 254 15.53 15.49 2.98
CA LEU A 254 15.55 14.04 3.24
C LEU A 254 16.94 13.42 3.10
N SER A 255 17.89 14.12 2.45
CA SER A 255 19.18 13.56 2.02
C SER A 255 19.03 12.28 1.18
N VAL A 256 18.00 12.23 0.32
CA VAL A 256 17.67 11.07 -0.53
C VAL A 256 17.49 11.50 -1.98
N PRO A 257 18.13 10.84 -2.96
CA PRO A 257 17.88 11.06 -4.38
C PRO A 257 16.41 10.81 -4.78
N LEU A 258 15.82 11.75 -5.52
CA LEU A 258 14.42 11.67 -5.98
C LEU A 258 14.37 11.41 -7.50
N HIS A 259 13.54 10.46 -7.94
CA HIS A 259 13.44 10.04 -9.35
C HIS A 259 11.99 9.83 -9.81
N HIS A 260 11.68 10.04 -11.09
CA HIS A 260 10.35 9.83 -11.71
C HIS A 260 10.11 8.43 -12.29
#